data_AF-A0A933DY51-F1
#
_entry.id   AF-A0A933DY51-F1
#
_cell.length_a   1.000
_cell.length_b   1.000
_cell.length_c   1.000
_cell.angle_alpha   90.00
_cell.angle_beta   90.00
_cell.angle_gamma   90.00
#
_symmetry.space_group_name_H-M   'P 1'
#
loop_
_entity.id
_entity.type
_entity.pdbx_description
1 polymer ?
#
loop_
_entity_poly.entity_id
_entity_poly.type
_entity_poly.pdbx_seq_one_letter_code
_entity_poly.pdbx_strand_id
1 'polypeptide(L)'
;MIDMDDLSSGEKSVIQMFYPLLERRIKAILRKLRDEQGTPQPQPEECLLIDEPELHLHPNLQLKVLDYMRLLASESRTQVIVTTQSPTIVEHATFEELFVLRPVELVPAGDNQLVQVATNEERLRHLRELFGNTSTLTSLQPIVVVEGVEQVSDFRYPSDRKLYRALHPSFDRVTLLPGGGKGECIKLTEALNAALAELSATLYAVALLDKDMSLNAPFPSIKYLPVSMIENFLLDPDAIWEAIQSIVERTGFKTVDDVAQAIDGVMDNLEDQEIERRALLTLGTATFRPQSPVGAISKQFASFLENATAQFGEEKSTEHVPERRKSWHRSNKVS
;
A
#
# COMPACT_ATOMS: atom_id res chain seq x y z
N MET A 1 15.84 -42.77 20.39
CA MET A 1 16.05 -42.80 18.93
C MET A 1 14.78 -42.21 18.36
N ILE A 2 14.84 -41.01 17.77
CA ILE A 2 13.65 -40.38 17.19
C ILE A 2 13.33 -41.17 15.93
N ASP A 3 12.12 -41.74 15.82
CA ASP A 3 11.72 -42.42 14.61
C ASP A 3 11.48 -41.38 13.51
N MET A 4 11.93 -41.67 12.29
CA MET A 4 11.75 -40.75 11.18
C MET A 4 10.27 -40.57 10.87
N ASP A 5 9.42 -41.53 11.24
CA ASP A 5 7.97 -41.44 11.09
C ASP A 5 7.29 -40.47 12.08
N ASP A 6 7.95 -40.13 13.19
CA ASP A 6 7.44 -39.18 14.19
C ASP A 6 7.69 -37.70 13.81
N LEU A 7 8.52 -37.46 12.78
CA LEU A 7 8.86 -36.11 12.33
C LEU A 7 7.78 -35.52 11.43
N SER A 8 7.52 -34.23 11.57
CA SER A 8 6.68 -33.48 10.63
C SER A 8 7.30 -33.47 9.22
N SER A 9 6.47 -33.27 8.20
CA SER A 9 6.94 -33.14 6.81
C SER A 9 7.95 -32.00 6.63
N GLY A 10 7.78 -30.90 7.37
CA GLY A 10 8.72 -29.79 7.41
C GLY A 10 10.08 -30.17 7.99
N GLU A 11 10.11 -30.86 9.14
CA GLU A 11 11.36 -31.33 9.75
C GLU A 11 12.11 -32.32 8.85
N LYS A 12 11.38 -33.23 8.17
CA LYS A 12 11.97 -34.13 7.17
C LYS A 12 12.62 -33.35 6.04
N SER A 13 11.97 -32.30 5.55
CA SER A 13 12.47 -31.45 4.47
C SER A 13 13.76 -30.71 4.89
N VAL A 14 13.81 -30.17 6.11
CA VAL A 14 15.02 -29.53 6.66
C VAL A 14 16.18 -30.53 6.76
N ILE A 15 15.93 -31.74 7.27
CA ILE A 15 16.97 -32.77 7.37
C ILE A 15 17.50 -33.12 5.98
N GLN A 16 16.62 -33.34 5.00
CA GLN A 16 17.01 -33.65 3.63
C GLN A 16 17.85 -32.52 3.00
N MET A 17 17.43 -31.26 3.19
CA MET A 17 18.12 -30.08 2.67
C MET A 17 19.56 -29.96 3.18
N PHE A 18 19.79 -30.23 4.47
CA PHE A 18 21.12 -30.12 5.08
C PHE A 18 21.91 -31.44 5.14
N TYR A 19 21.31 -32.56 4.75
CA TYR A 19 21.96 -33.87 4.79
C TYR A 19 23.30 -33.91 4.04
N PRO A 20 23.44 -33.36 2.80
CA PRO A 20 24.71 -33.37 2.09
C PRO A 20 25.84 -32.64 2.85
N LEU A 21 25.51 -31.55 3.54
CA LEU A 21 26.46 -30.79 4.37
C LEU A 21 26.86 -31.57 5.62
N LEU A 22 25.89 -32.18 6.29
CA LEU A 22 26.14 -32.99 7.48
C LEU A 22 26.99 -34.22 7.13
N GLU A 23 26.65 -34.94 6.07
CA GLU A 23 27.40 -36.11 5.60
C GLU A 23 28.86 -35.74 5.29
N ARG A 24 29.07 -34.61 4.62
CA ARG A 24 30.41 -34.11 4.29
C ARG A 24 31.19 -33.70 5.54
N ARG A 25 30.58 -32.99 6.48
CA ARG A 25 31.20 -32.64 7.77
C ARG A 25 31.59 -33.87 8.58
N ILE A 26 30.72 -34.88 8.65
CA ILE A 26 31.00 -36.17 9.29
C ILE A 26 32.19 -36.85 8.62
N LYS A 27 32.19 -36.95 7.28
CA LYS A 27 33.33 -37.52 6.53
C LYS A 27 34.64 -36.77 6.79
N ALA A 28 34.60 -35.43 6.90
CA ALA A 28 35.77 -34.62 7.22
C ALA A 28 36.28 -34.89 8.64
N ILE A 29 35.39 -35.00 9.63
CA ILE A 29 35.76 -35.35 11.02
C ILE A 29 36.35 -36.78 11.07
N LEU A 30 35.72 -37.74 10.41
CA LEU A 30 36.20 -39.13 10.37
C LEU A 30 37.57 -39.26 9.70
N ARG A 31 37.85 -38.46 8.66
CA ARG A 31 39.19 -38.37 8.05
C ARG A 31 40.22 -37.82 9.05
N LYS A 32 39.90 -36.73 9.75
CA LYS A 32 40.79 -36.18 10.79
C LYS A 32 41.08 -37.17 11.92
N LEU A 33 40.13 -38.04 12.26
CA LEU A 33 40.31 -39.08 13.27
C LEU A 33 41.09 -40.30 12.76
N ARG A 34 41.05 -40.57 11.44
CA ARG A 34 41.77 -41.71 10.81
C ARG A 34 43.18 -41.37 10.36
N ASP A 35 43.48 -40.11 10.02
CA ASP A 35 44.78 -39.71 9.51
C ASP A 35 45.75 -39.34 10.64
N GLU A 36 46.67 -40.27 10.91
CA GLU A 36 47.96 -40.03 11.56
C GLU A 36 48.80 -39.09 10.66
N GLN A 37 49.09 -37.87 11.13
CA GLN A 37 50.06 -36.93 10.53
C GLN A 37 49.99 -36.74 8.99
N GLY A 38 48.90 -36.16 8.49
CA GLY A 38 48.84 -35.57 7.15
C GLY A 38 48.58 -34.07 7.23
N THR A 39 49.29 -33.26 6.45
CA THR A 39 49.10 -31.80 6.37
C THR A 39 47.62 -31.45 6.23
N PRO A 40 47.09 -30.48 7.02
CA PRO A 40 45.69 -30.10 6.93
C PRO A 40 45.39 -29.61 5.51
N GLN A 41 44.67 -30.42 4.73
CA GLN A 41 44.13 -29.95 3.47
C GLN A 41 43.15 -28.83 3.79
N PRO A 42 43.29 -27.64 3.17
CA PRO A 42 42.37 -26.54 3.41
C PRO A 42 40.97 -27.03 3.04
N GLN A 43 40.00 -26.79 3.92
CA GLN A 43 38.60 -27.00 3.57
C GLN A 43 38.31 -26.13 2.34
N PRO A 44 37.83 -26.73 1.24
CA PRO A 44 37.52 -25.96 0.05
C PRO A 44 36.38 -24.98 0.37
N GLU A 45 36.37 -23.86 -0.34
CA GLU A 45 35.25 -22.94 -0.29
C GLU A 45 34.00 -23.63 -0.87
N GLU A 46 32.89 -23.52 -0.15
CA GLU A 46 31.62 -24.16 -0.49
C GLU A 46 30.62 -23.08 -0.89
N CYS A 47 29.83 -23.33 -1.93
CA CYS A 47 28.69 -22.49 -2.28
C CYS A 47 27.44 -23.35 -2.23
N LEU A 48 26.51 -22.99 -1.35
CA LEU A 48 25.25 -23.66 -1.14
C LEU A 48 24.14 -22.82 -1.78
N LEU A 49 23.47 -23.41 -2.78
CA LEU A 49 22.31 -22.81 -3.43
C LEU A 49 21.06 -23.52 -2.90
N ILE A 50 20.13 -22.77 -2.32
CA ILE A 50 18.88 -23.31 -1.79
C ILE A 50 17.72 -22.56 -2.42
N ASP A 51 16.77 -23.32 -2.97
CA ASP A 51 15.54 -22.79 -3.51
C ASP A 51 14.38 -23.08 -2.53
N GLU A 52 13.65 -22.03 -2.16
CA GLU A 52 12.48 -22.04 -1.29
C GLU A 52 12.68 -22.87 0.01
N PRO A 53 13.65 -22.51 0.89
CA PRO A 53 13.90 -23.23 2.14
C PRO A 53 12.68 -23.28 3.07
N GLU A 54 11.69 -22.40 2.88
CA GLU A 54 10.46 -22.31 3.65
C GLU A 54 9.41 -23.38 3.32
N LEU A 55 9.57 -24.14 2.23
CA LEU A 55 8.54 -25.05 1.74
C LEU A 55 8.11 -26.04 2.84
N HIS A 56 6.81 -26.06 3.16
CA HIS A 56 6.22 -26.87 4.24
C HIS A 56 6.70 -26.56 5.67
N LEU A 57 7.38 -25.44 5.90
CA LEU A 57 7.84 -25.03 7.23
C LEU A 57 6.89 -24.02 7.87
N HIS A 58 6.59 -24.22 9.15
CA HIS A 58 5.96 -23.20 9.98
C HIS A 58 6.90 -21.98 10.12
N PRO A 59 6.40 -20.72 10.19
CA PRO A 59 7.22 -19.51 10.30
C PRO A 59 8.36 -19.60 11.33
N ASN A 60 8.08 -20.08 12.54
CA ASN A 60 9.11 -20.26 13.59
C ASN A 60 10.27 -21.18 13.16
N LEU A 61 10.01 -22.20 12.34
CA LEU A 61 11.06 -23.09 11.84
C LEU A 61 11.84 -22.46 10.69
N GLN A 62 11.19 -21.64 9.87
CA GLN A 62 11.86 -20.86 8.82
C GLN A 62 12.94 -19.93 9.41
N LEU A 63 12.63 -19.27 10.53
CA LEU A 63 13.61 -18.44 11.25
C LEU A 63 14.80 -19.24 11.77
N LYS A 64 14.57 -20.43 12.33
CA LYS A 64 15.65 -21.32 12.77
C LYS A 64 16.53 -21.78 11.61
N VAL A 65 15.92 -22.06 10.45
CA VAL A 65 16.65 -22.40 9.23
C VAL A 65 17.50 -21.22 8.76
N LEU A 66 16.95 -19.99 8.76
CA LEU A 66 17.70 -18.76 8.45
C LEU A 66 18.90 -18.57 9.38
N ASP A 67 18.71 -18.72 10.70
CA ASP A 67 19.79 -18.60 11.68
C ASP A 67 20.85 -19.68 11.49
N TYR A 68 20.45 -20.91 11.13
CA TYR A 68 21.41 -21.96 10.82
C TYR A 68 22.21 -21.65 9.55
N MET A 69 21.59 -21.10 8.51
CA MET A 69 22.30 -20.66 7.29
C MET A 69 23.32 -19.55 7.59
N ARG A 70 22.97 -18.60 8.47
CA ARG A 70 23.91 -17.57 8.96
C ARG A 70 25.09 -18.18 9.73
N LEU A 71 24.81 -19.19 10.56
CA LEU A 71 25.85 -19.93 11.27
C LEU A 71 26.80 -20.65 10.29
N LEU A 72 26.25 -21.32 9.27
CA LEU A 72 27.05 -21.94 8.22
C LEU A 72 27.94 -20.91 7.51
N ALA A 73 27.38 -19.75 7.15
CA ALA A 73 28.13 -18.71 6.44
C ALA A 73 29.25 -18.06 7.28
N SER A 74 29.06 -17.94 8.59
CA SER A 74 30.02 -17.30 9.50
C SER A 74 31.09 -18.25 10.05
N GLU A 75 30.74 -19.50 10.35
CA GLU A 75 31.66 -20.48 10.96
C GLU A 75 32.44 -21.31 9.95
N SER A 76 31.96 -21.38 8.69
CA SER A 76 32.61 -22.17 7.65
C SER A 76 32.92 -21.32 6.43
N ARG A 77 33.83 -21.80 5.58
CA ARG A 77 34.12 -21.18 4.27
C ARG A 77 32.99 -21.47 3.29
N THR A 78 31.76 -21.16 3.67
CA THR A 78 30.54 -21.49 2.92
C THR A 78 29.80 -20.22 2.57
N GLN A 79 29.60 -19.96 1.28
CA GLN A 79 28.64 -18.97 0.82
C GLN A 79 27.27 -19.65 0.72
N VAL A 80 26.22 -19.02 1.23
CA VAL A 80 24.85 -19.50 1.10
C VAL A 80 24.06 -18.50 0.26
N ILE A 81 23.44 -18.97 -0.81
CA ILE A 81 22.55 -18.18 -1.68
C ILE A 81 21.18 -18.83 -1.61
N VAL A 82 20.17 -18.03 -1.30
CA VAL A 82 18.81 -18.49 -1.08
C VAL A 82 17.86 -17.70 -1.97
N THR A 83 16.97 -18.40 -2.66
CA THR A 83 15.77 -17.82 -3.26
C THR A 83 14.59 -18.13 -2.34
N THR A 84 13.78 -17.12 -2.03
CA THR A 84 12.66 -17.26 -1.09
C THR A 84 11.51 -16.35 -1.50
N GLN A 85 10.30 -16.84 -1.29
CA GLN A 85 9.06 -16.06 -1.36
C GLN A 85 8.48 -15.83 0.04
N SER A 86 9.09 -16.39 1.09
CA SER A 86 8.61 -16.28 2.45
C SER A 86 8.67 -14.85 2.98
N PRO A 87 7.52 -14.25 3.35
CA PRO A 87 7.50 -12.97 4.05
C PRO A 87 8.25 -13.05 5.38
N THR A 88 8.25 -14.21 6.05
CA THR A 88 8.92 -14.40 7.33
C THR A 88 10.44 -14.29 7.20
N ILE A 89 11.02 -14.94 6.19
CA ILE A 89 12.47 -14.88 5.93
C ILE A 89 12.86 -13.47 5.49
N VAL A 90 12.12 -12.92 4.52
CA VAL A 90 12.37 -11.58 3.97
C VAL A 90 12.29 -10.47 5.04
N GLU A 91 11.34 -10.57 5.98
CA GLU A 91 11.21 -9.61 7.08
C GLU A 91 12.35 -9.71 8.12
N HIS A 92 12.95 -10.89 8.28
CA HIS A 92 14.05 -11.11 9.22
C HIS A 92 15.45 -11.01 8.59
N ALA A 93 15.54 -10.86 7.27
CA ALA A 93 16.79 -10.62 6.57
C ALA A 93 17.38 -9.24 6.92
N THR A 94 18.70 -9.18 7.01
CA THR A 94 19.45 -7.91 7.18
C THR A 94 19.66 -7.23 5.83
N PHE A 95 20.14 -5.98 5.85
CA PHE A 95 20.43 -5.27 4.59
C PHE A 95 21.52 -5.97 3.76
N GLU A 96 22.46 -6.68 4.40
CA GLU A 96 23.55 -7.42 3.73
C GLU A 96 23.07 -8.71 3.06
N GLU A 97 21.94 -9.25 3.51
CA GLU A 97 21.37 -10.52 3.05
C GLU A 97 20.26 -10.33 2.02
N LEU A 98 19.64 -9.14 1.98
CA LEU A 98 18.42 -8.90 1.22
C LEU A 98 18.68 -8.29 -0.17
N PHE A 99 18.49 -9.13 -1.17
CA PHE A 99 18.54 -8.75 -2.59
C PHE A 99 17.19 -9.00 -3.25
N VAL A 100 16.85 -8.16 -4.22
CA VAL A 100 15.65 -8.30 -5.04
C VAL A 100 16.06 -8.55 -6.47
N LEU A 101 15.46 -9.59 -7.07
CA LEU A 101 15.58 -9.88 -8.48
C LEU A 101 14.49 -9.13 -9.26
N ARG A 102 14.89 -8.12 -10.02
CA ARG A 102 13.97 -7.31 -10.83
C ARG A 102 13.62 -8.01 -12.15
N PRO A 103 12.35 -7.97 -12.60
CA PRO A 103 11.96 -8.40 -13.95
C PRO A 103 12.78 -7.69 -15.02
N VAL A 104 13.11 -8.38 -16.11
CA VAL A 104 13.99 -7.86 -17.17
C VAL A 104 13.42 -6.60 -17.82
N GLU A 105 12.10 -6.46 -17.84
CA GLU A 105 11.37 -5.33 -18.40
C GLU A 105 11.59 -4.05 -17.58
N LEU A 106 11.93 -4.19 -16.29
CA LEU A 106 12.18 -3.07 -15.39
C LEU A 106 13.65 -2.65 -15.34
N VAL A 107 14.53 -3.38 -16.02
CA VAL A 107 15.99 -3.23 -15.91
C VAL A 107 16.55 -2.63 -17.19
N PRO A 108 17.24 -1.47 -17.14
CA PRO A 108 17.93 -0.92 -18.30
C PRO A 108 18.90 -1.92 -18.91
N ALA A 109 19.06 -1.88 -20.24
CA ALA A 109 19.96 -2.78 -20.94
C ALA A 109 21.41 -2.62 -20.41
N GLY A 110 21.96 -3.71 -19.86
CA GLY A 110 23.31 -3.74 -19.29
C GLY A 110 23.38 -3.65 -17.76
N ASP A 111 22.27 -3.36 -17.08
CA ASP A 111 22.20 -3.33 -15.62
C ASP A 111 21.95 -4.72 -15.01
N ASN A 112 22.38 -4.92 -13.76
CA ASN A 112 22.13 -6.15 -13.03
C ASN A 112 20.66 -6.21 -12.56
N GLN A 113 19.99 -7.35 -12.82
CA GLN A 113 18.63 -7.58 -12.32
C GLN A 113 18.60 -7.73 -10.79
N LEU A 114 19.67 -8.29 -10.21
CA LEU A 114 19.80 -8.49 -8.78
C LEU A 114 20.37 -7.22 -8.15
N VAL A 115 19.58 -6.58 -7.29
CA VAL A 115 19.97 -5.36 -6.57
C VAL A 115 19.79 -5.54 -5.08
N GLN A 116 20.70 -4.95 -4.30
CA GLN A 116 20.56 -4.91 -2.85
C GLN A 116 19.44 -3.93 -2.49
N VAL A 117 18.56 -4.33 -1.58
CA VAL A 117 17.37 -3.53 -1.24
C VAL A 117 17.76 -2.25 -0.49
N ALA A 118 18.74 -2.33 0.39
CA ALA A 118 19.20 -1.21 1.20
C ALA A 118 20.72 -1.28 1.42
N THR A 119 21.34 -0.12 1.59
CA THR A 119 22.78 0.02 1.83
C THR A 119 23.18 -0.05 3.30
N ASN A 120 22.21 0.06 4.21
CA ASN A 120 22.39 -0.05 5.66
C ASN A 120 21.05 -0.35 6.37
N GLU A 121 21.11 -0.66 7.66
CA GLU A 121 19.94 -0.98 8.50
C GLU A 121 18.95 0.17 8.66
N GLU A 122 19.42 1.42 8.76
CA GLU A 122 18.55 2.60 8.90
C GLU A 122 17.68 2.78 7.66
N ARG A 123 18.28 2.65 6.48
CA ARG A 123 17.58 2.68 5.19
C ARG A 123 16.61 1.53 5.06
N LEU A 124 17.00 0.30 5.43
CA LEU A 124 16.11 -0.85 5.38
C LEU A 124 14.88 -0.64 6.28
N ARG A 125 15.08 -0.13 7.49
CA ARG A 125 13.98 0.21 8.40
C ARG A 125 13.07 1.28 7.84
N HIS A 126 13.63 2.33 7.26
CA HIS A 126 12.84 3.39 6.62
C HIS A 126 11.98 2.85 5.47
N LEU A 127 12.56 1.97 4.62
CA LEU A 127 11.80 1.29 3.56
C LEU A 127 10.69 0.40 4.13
N ARG A 128 10.94 -0.32 5.22
CA ARG A 128 9.90 -1.13 5.90
C ARG A 128 8.75 -0.26 6.41
N GLU A 129 9.05 0.88 7.01
CA GLU A 129 8.04 1.84 7.50
C GLU A 129 7.20 2.41 6.35
N LEU A 130 7.83 2.79 5.24
CA LEU A 130 7.12 3.37 4.08
C LEU A 130 6.22 2.36 3.36
N PHE A 131 6.68 1.13 3.17
CA PHE A 131 5.96 0.08 2.44
C PHE A 131 5.10 -0.80 3.37
N GLY A 132 5.10 -0.51 4.68
CA GLY A 132 4.43 -1.25 5.74
C GLY A 132 5.16 -2.54 6.14
N ASN A 133 5.71 -3.28 5.18
CA ASN A 133 6.53 -4.47 5.42
C ASN A 133 7.48 -4.75 4.25
N THR A 134 8.44 -5.66 4.45
CA THR A 134 9.46 -6.00 3.46
C THR A 134 8.88 -6.82 2.29
N SER A 135 7.80 -7.57 2.51
CA SER A 135 7.17 -8.36 1.43
C SER A 135 6.53 -7.47 0.36
N THR A 136 5.91 -6.35 0.76
CA THR A 136 5.38 -5.34 -0.16
C THR A 136 6.49 -4.74 -1.01
N LEU A 137 7.60 -4.38 -0.37
CA LEU A 137 8.78 -3.82 -1.03
C LEU A 137 9.38 -4.78 -2.06
N THR A 138 9.52 -6.05 -1.70
CA THR A 138 10.15 -7.08 -2.54
C THR A 138 9.21 -7.66 -3.60
N SER A 139 7.89 -7.48 -3.47
CA SER A 139 6.90 -7.93 -4.46
C SER A 139 7.03 -7.24 -5.82
N LEU A 140 7.64 -6.05 -5.86
CA LEU A 140 7.75 -5.18 -7.05
C LEU A 140 6.44 -4.97 -7.81
N GLN A 141 5.29 -5.12 -7.12
CA GLN A 141 3.99 -4.84 -7.70
C GLN A 141 3.76 -3.32 -7.80
N PRO A 142 2.94 -2.86 -8.76
CA PRO A 142 2.51 -1.46 -8.79
C PRO A 142 1.88 -1.06 -7.45
N ILE A 143 2.27 0.09 -6.93
CA ILE A 143 1.81 0.58 -5.63
C ILE A 143 0.75 1.65 -5.84
N VAL A 144 -0.39 1.45 -5.19
CA VAL A 144 -1.49 2.41 -5.17
C VAL A 144 -1.74 2.84 -3.74
N VAL A 145 -1.51 4.11 -3.44
CA VAL A 145 -1.84 4.71 -2.14
C VAL A 145 -3.31 5.12 -2.17
N VAL A 146 -4.07 4.70 -1.16
CA VAL A 146 -5.49 5.01 -1.01
C VAL A 146 -5.77 5.67 0.32
N GLU A 147 -6.85 6.44 0.41
CA GLU A 147 -7.27 7.05 1.67
C GLU A 147 -7.73 5.99 2.68
N GLY A 148 -7.83 6.41 3.93
CA GLY A 148 -8.27 5.58 5.04
C GLY A 148 -7.14 4.84 5.74
N VAL A 149 -7.53 3.99 6.68
CA VAL A 149 -6.63 3.27 7.60
C VAL A 149 -6.77 1.77 7.40
N GLU A 150 -5.71 1.02 7.71
CA GLU A 150 -5.58 -0.40 7.35
C GLU A 150 -6.69 -1.29 7.93
N GLN A 151 -7.22 -0.92 9.09
CA GLN A 151 -8.54 -1.21 9.64
C GLN A 151 -8.52 -0.73 11.10
N VAL A 152 -9.53 0.04 11.52
CA VAL A 152 -9.90 0.09 12.95
C VAL A 152 -10.89 -1.05 13.17
N SER A 153 -10.77 -1.74 14.29
CA SER A 153 -11.54 -2.92 14.75
C SER A 153 -13.08 -2.79 14.77
N ASP A 154 -13.65 -1.70 14.23
CA ASP A 154 -15.08 -1.50 14.09
C ASP A 154 -15.59 -2.10 12.76
N PHE A 155 -16.25 -3.24 12.83
CA PHE A 155 -16.87 -3.96 11.71
C PHE A 155 -17.97 -3.18 10.96
N ARG A 156 -18.23 -1.92 11.31
CA ARG A 156 -19.37 -1.15 10.79
C ARG A 156 -19.13 -0.52 9.42
N TYR A 157 -17.89 -0.29 9.02
CA TYR A 157 -17.57 0.29 7.71
C TYR A 157 -16.45 -0.50 7.02
N PRO A 158 -16.64 -0.95 5.77
CA PRO A 158 -15.55 -1.56 5.00
C PRO A 158 -14.46 -0.51 4.79
N SER A 159 -13.19 -0.88 4.95
CA SER A 159 -12.10 0.02 4.61
C SER A 159 -12.04 0.25 3.10
N ASP A 160 -11.56 1.40 2.66
CA ASP A 160 -11.42 1.79 1.26
C ASP A 160 -10.69 0.71 0.45
N ARG A 161 -9.66 0.10 1.05
CA ARG A 161 -8.93 -1.03 0.45
C ARG A 161 -9.85 -2.22 0.11
N LYS A 162 -10.80 -2.56 0.98
CA LYS A 162 -11.79 -3.61 0.71
C LYS A 162 -12.77 -3.19 -0.38
N LEU A 163 -13.20 -1.93 -0.38
CA LEU A 163 -14.07 -1.37 -1.41
C LEU A 163 -13.39 -1.43 -2.78
N TYR A 164 -12.16 -0.95 -2.93
CA TYR A 164 -11.42 -1.02 -4.20
C TYR A 164 -11.32 -2.45 -4.74
N ARG A 165 -11.01 -3.44 -3.89
CA ARG A 165 -10.95 -4.85 -4.30
C ARG A 165 -12.31 -5.40 -4.71
N ALA A 166 -13.38 -4.99 -4.04
CA ALA A 166 -14.73 -5.39 -4.41
C ALA A 166 -15.20 -4.75 -5.73
N LEU A 167 -14.76 -3.52 -6.01
CA LEU A 167 -15.17 -2.77 -7.20
C LEU A 167 -14.54 -3.32 -8.48
N HIS A 168 -13.27 -3.76 -8.46
CA HIS A 168 -12.63 -4.24 -9.68
C HIS A 168 -11.49 -5.27 -9.42
N PRO A 169 -11.48 -6.43 -10.12
CA PRO A 169 -10.45 -7.47 -9.94
C PRO A 169 -9.01 -7.02 -10.23
N SER A 170 -8.80 -5.97 -11.03
CA SER A 170 -7.45 -5.43 -11.26
C SER A 170 -6.76 -4.96 -9.98
N PHE A 171 -7.52 -4.61 -8.94
CA PHE A 171 -6.96 -4.21 -7.65
C PHE A 171 -6.33 -5.39 -6.86
N ASP A 172 -6.53 -6.63 -7.31
CA ASP A 172 -5.82 -7.81 -6.77
C ASP A 172 -4.39 -7.92 -7.31
N ARG A 173 -4.05 -7.16 -8.36
CA ARG A 173 -2.74 -7.16 -9.03
C ARG A 173 -1.85 -5.98 -8.61
N VAL A 174 -2.29 -5.18 -7.65
CA VAL A 174 -1.57 -4.00 -7.16
C VAL A 174 -1.51 -4.04 -5.63
N THR A 175 -0.45 -3.44 -5.09
CA THR A 175 -0.35 -3.27 -3.64
C THR A 175 -1.07 -1.99 -3.23
N LEU A 176 -2.18 -2.15 -2.52
CA LEU A 176 -2.93 -1.05 -1.93
C LEU A 176 -2.38 -0.69 -0.56
N LEU A 177 -1.81 0.52 -0.42
CA LEU A 177 -1.29 1.06 0.82
C LEU A 177 -2.24 2.13 1.38
N PRO A 178 -2.78 1.96 2.60
CA PRO A 178 -3.59 2.99 3.24
C PRO A 178 -2.68 4.14 3.71
N GLY A 179 -2.95 5.35 3.25
CA GLY A 179 -2.14 6.54 3.54
C GLY A 179 -2.74 7.48 4.58
N GLY A 180 -3.88 7.14 5.19
CA GLY A 180 -4.59 8.02 6.11
C GLY A 180 -5.41 9.07 5.37
N GLY A 181 -5.31 10.33 5.79
CA GLY A 181 -6.00 11.43 5.10
C GLY A 181 -5.33 11.82 3.78
N LYS A 182 -6.06 12.49 2.90
CA LYS A 182 -5.56 13.03 1.61
C LYS A 182 -4.17 13.65 1.65
N GLY A 183 -3.91 14.53 2.62
CA GLY A 183 -2.61 15.22 2.77
C GLY A 183 -1.47 14.28 3.18
N GLU A 184 -1.77 13.24 3.94
CA GLU A 184 -0.82 12.19 4.34
C GLU A 184 -0.55 11.25 3.16
N CYS A 185 -1.58 10.90 2.38
CA CYS A 185 -1.43 10.11 1.17
C CYS A 185 -0.51 10.78 0.14
N ILE A 186 -0.62 12.09 -0.05
CA ILE A 186 0.26 12.85 -0.95
C ILE A 186 1.71 12.74 -0.47
N LYS A 187 1.97 13.00 0.82
CA LYS A 187 3.32 12.90 1.40
C LYS A 187 3.90 11.49 1.30
N LEU A 188 3.08 10.48 1.59
CA LEU A 188 3.47 9.08 1.48
C LEU A 188 3.82 8.72 0.03
N THR A 189 3.04 9.20 -0.93
CA THR A 189 3.29 8.96 -2.36
C THR A 189 4.58 9.62 -2.83
N GLU A 190 4.88 10.84 -2.37
CA GLU A 190 6.16 11.50 -2.64
C GLU A 190 7.34 10.71 -2.04
N ALA A 191 7.23 10.30 -0.78
CA ALA A 191 8.27 9.51 -0.10
C ALA A 191 8.51 8.15 -0.77
N LEU A 192 7.44 7.44 -1.13
CA LEU A 192 7.50 6.18 -1.87
C LEU A 192 8.18 6.35 -3.23
N ASN A 193 7.82 7.38 -3.99
CA ASN A 193 8.43 7.63 -5.30
C ASN A 193 9.92 7.99 -5.18
N ALA A 194 10.32 8.75 -4.15
CA ALA A 194 11.73 9.03 -3.89
C ALA A 194 12.51 7.75 -3.57
N ALA A 195 11.95 6.88 -2.73
CA ALA A 195 12.56 5.59 -2.38
C ALA A 195 12.62 4.61 -3.57
N LEU A 196 11.54 4.53 -4.36
CA LEU A 196 11.45 3.66 -5.55
C LEU A 196 12.40 4.09 -6.65
N ALA A 197 12.62 5.40 -6.84
CA ALA A 197 13.53 5.90 -7.87
C ALA A 197 14.98 5.42 -7.69
N GLU A 198 15.38 5.14 -6.44
CA GLU A 198 16.69 4.54 -6.15
C GLU A 198 16.74 3.03 -6.49
N LEU A 199 15.60 2.34 -6.46
CA LEU A 199 15.49 0.90 -6.75
C LEU A 199 15.27 0.63 -8.25
N SER A 200 14.46 1.45 -8.91
CA SER A 200 14.20 1.38 -10.34
C SER A 200 13.57 2.67 -10.87
N ALA A 201 14.02 3.13 -12.04
CA ALA A 201 13.43 4.28 -12.73
C ALA A 201 12.02 4.02 -13.28
N THR A 202 11.61 2.74 -13.39
CA THR A 202 10.32 2.34 -13.96
C THR A 202 9.24 2.14 -12.90
N LEU A 203 9.63 1.95 -11.64
CA LEU A 203 8.69 1.77 -10.55
C LEU A 203 8.27 3.13 -10.00
N TYR A 204 6.97 3.31 -9.86
CA TYR A 204 6.40 4.49 -9.23
C TYR A 204 5.12 4.13 -8.48
N ALA A 205 4.87 4.87 -7.41
CA ALA A 205 3.64 4.82 -6.64
C ALA A 205 2.66 5.88 -7.15
N VAL A 206 1.37 5.53 -7.18
CA VAL A 206 0.27 6.44 -7.54
C VAL A 206 -0.69 6.55 -6.37
N ALA A 207 -1.10 7.76 -6.01
CA ALA A 207 -2.21 7.96 -5.09
C ALA A 207 -3.53 7.97 -5.86
N LEU A 208 -4.49 7.15 -5.45
CA LEU A 208 -5.87 7.20 -5.90
C LEU A 208 -6.74 7.72 -4.75
N LEU A 209 -7.11 8.99 -4.85
CA LEU A 209 -7.69 9.76 -3.75
C LEU A 209 -9.11 10.19 -4.10
N ASP A 210 -9.88 10.48 -3.06
CA ASP A 210 -11.19 11.05 -3.22
C ASP A 210 -11.07 12.41 -3.89
N LYS A 211 -12.00 12.69 -4.80
CA LYS A 211 -12.00 13.97 -5.48
C LYS A 211 -12.40 15.07 -4.52
N ASP A 212 -13.30 14.78 -3.59
CA ASP A 212 -13.98 15.76 -2.75
C ASP A 212 -14.45 16.94 -3.62
N MET A 213 -13.83 18.10 -3.38
CA MET A 213 -14.02 19.37 -4.06
C MET A 213 -12.78 19.80 -4.85
N SER A 214 -11.80 18.93 -4.97
CA SER A 214 -10.55 19.20 -5.68
C SER A 214 -10.78 19.13 -7.19
N LEU A 215 -10.42 20.21 -7.88
CA LEU A 215 -10.63 20.31 -9.33
C LEU A 215 -9.51 19.62 -10.12
N ASN A 216 -8.26 19.74 -9.66
CA ASN A 216 -7.08 19.22 -10.35
C ASN A 216 -6.14 18.53 -9.38
N ALA A 217 -5.58 17.39 -9.80
CA ALA A 217 -4.51 16.73 -9.05
C ALA A 217 -3.25 17.61 -9.03
N PRO A 218 -2.56 17.73 -7.88
CA PRO A 218 -1.39 18.59 -7.76
C PRO A 218 -0.19 18.07 -8.56
N PHE A 219 -0.09 16.74 -8.71
CA PHE A 219 1.04 16.07 -9.39
C PHE A 219 0.55 14.90 -10.26
N PRO A 220 1.33 14.47 -11.27
CA PRO A 220 0.97 13.35 -12.14
C PRO A 220 0.74 12.02 -11.40
N SER A 221 1.46 11.80 -10.30
CA SER A 221 1.36 10.63 -9.41
C SER A 221 0.12 10.67 -8.51
N ILE A 222 -0.66 11.75 -8.50
CA ILE A 222 -1.93 11.84 -7.79
C ILE A 222 -3.06 11.75 -8.82
N LYS A 223 -4.02 10.86 -8.57
CA LYS A 223 -5.24 10.69 -9.35
C LYS A 223 -6.43 10.85 -8.43
N TYR A 224 -7.37 11.68 -8.85
CA TYR A 224 -8.67 11.75 -8.20
C TYR A 224 -9.66 10.82 -8.86
N LEU A 225 -10.54 10.25 -8.06
CA LEU A 225 -11.69 9.52 -8.55
C LEU A 225 -12.57 10.39 -9.47
N PRO A 226 -13.30 9.79 -10.42
CA PRO A 226 -14.24 10.53 -11.24
C PRO A 226 -15.44 11.05 -10.43
N VAL A 227 -15.68 10.46 -9.26
CA VAL A 227 -16.72 10.77 -8.27
C VAL A 227 -16.13 11.45 -7.03
N SER A 228 -16.97 12.03 -6.19
CA SER A 228 -16.53 12.76 -4.99
C SER A 228 -15.77 11.87 -4.01
N MET A 229 -16.34 10.71 -3.68
CA MET A 229 -15.79 9.71 -2.76
C MET A 229 -16.00 8.31 -3.33
N ILE A 230 -15.23 7.33 -2.88
CA ILE A 230 -15.36 5.93 -3.33
C ILE A 230 -16.75 5.35 -3.10
N GLU A 231 -17.44 5.73 -2.01
CA GLU A 231 -18.79 5.26 -1.67
C GLU A 231 -19.82 5.63 -2.74
N ASN A 232 -19.56 6.68 -3.53
CA ASN A 232 -20.45 7.06 -4.62
C ASN A 232 -20.57 5.95 -5.68
N PHE A 233 -19.59 5.04 -5.80
CA PHE A 233 -19.71 3.87 -6.68
C PHE A 233 -20.70 2.82 -6.16
N LEU A 234 -21.09 2.90 -4.89
CA LEU A 234 -22.10 2.01 -4.30
C LEU A 234 -23.53 2.52 -4.51
N LEU A 235 -23.70 3.76 -5.00
CA LEU A 235 -24.99 4.39 -5.26
C LEU A 235 -25.55 3.97 -6.63
N ASP A 236 -25.77 2.67 -6.81
CA ASP A 236 -26.39 2.09 -7.99
C ASP A 236 -27.77 1.51 -7.63
N PRO A 237 -28.89 2.02 -8.20
CA PRO A 237 -30.23 1.59 -7.84
C PRO A 237 -30.48 0.08 -8.05
N ASP A 238 -29.93 -0.50 -9.11
CA ASP A 238 -30.10 -1.92 -9.43
C ASP A 238 -29.35 -2.79 -8.42
N ALA A 239 -28.10 -2.46 -8.12
CA ALA A 239 -27.27 -3.18 -7.15
C ALA A 239 -27.84 -3.06 -5.72
N ILE A 240 -28.32 -1.88 -5.33
CA ILE A 240 -28.98 -1.67 -4.04
C ILE A 240 -30.27 -2.50 -3.98
N TRP A 241 -31.09 -2.47 -5.03
CA TRP A 241 -32.32 -3.26 -5.12
C TRP A 241 -32.07 -4.76 -4.99
N GLU A 242 -31.00 -5.27 -5.62
CA GLU A 242 -30.56 -6.65 -5.49
C GLU A 242 -30.13 -6.97 -4.05
N ALA A 243 -29.31 -6.12 -3.43
CA ALA A 243 -28.82 -6.32 -2.07
C ALA A 243 -29.94 -6.35 -1.02
N ILE A 244 -30.97 -5.51 -1.19
CA ILE A 244 -32.10 -5.44 -0.26
C ILE A 244 -33.17 -6.50 -0.49
N GLN A 245 -33.08 -7.34 -1.54
CA GLN A 245 -34.06 -8.40 -1.82
C GLN A 245 -34.33 -9.28 -0.59
N SER A 246 -33.28 -9.59 0.18
CA SER A 246 -33.37 -10.40 1.39
C SER A 246 -34.18 -9.77 2.54
N ILE A 247 -34.39 -8.45 2.50
CA ILE A 247 -35.08 -7.67 3.54
C ILE A 247 -36.19 -6.77 2.97
N VAL A 248 -36.59 -6.97 1.71
CA VAL A 248 -37.45 -6.04 0.96
C VAL A 248 -38.77 -5.76 1.69
N GLU A 249 -39.36 -6.78 2.33
CA GLU A 249 -40.59 -6.71 3.13
C GLU A 249 -40.51 -5.69 4.30
N ARG A 250 -39.30 -5.31 4.72
CA ARG A 250 -39.03 -4.38 5.82
C ARG A 250 -38.69 -2.96 5.37
N THR A 251 -38.51 -2.73 4.07
CA THR A 251 -37.93 -1.48 3.53
C THR A 251 -38.93 -0.53 2.88
N GLY A 252 -40.13 -1.03 2.53
CA GLY A 252 -41.17 -0.24 1.84
C GLY A 252 -40.95 -0.05 0.34
N PHE A 253 -39.77 -0.40 -0.19
CA PHE A 253 -39.46 -0.39 -1.62
C PHE A 253 -40.11 -1.59 -2.33
N LYS A 254 -40.70 -1.37 -3.50
CA LYS A 254 -41.35 -2.43 -4.30
C LYS A 254 -40.69 -2.62 -5.66
N THR A 255 -39.95 -1.62 -6.14
CA THR A 255 -39.30 -1.60 -7.43
C THR A 255 -37.93 -0.92 -7.34
N VAL A 256 -37.08 -1.14 -8.34
CA VAL A 256 -35.82 -0.40 -8.52
C VAL A 256 -36.09 1.11 -8.61
N ASP A 257 -37.18 1.51 -9.26
CA ASP A 257 -37.57 2.92 -9.41
C ASP A 257 -37.86 3.57 -8.04
N ASP A 258 -38.41 2.84 -7.08
CA ASP A 258 -38.62 3.36 -5.72
C ASP A 258 -37.29 3.65 -5.01
N VAL A 259 -36.27 2.82 -5.26
CA VAL A 259 -34.91 3.02 -4.74
C VAL A 259 -34.26 4.23 -5.40
N ALA A 260 -34.36 4.36 -6.73
CA ALA A 260 -33.85 5.51 -7.47
C ALA A 260 -34.49 6.82 -6.98
N GLN A 261 -35.82 6.85 -6.82
CA GLN A 261 -36.54 8.01 -6.29
C GLN A 261 -36.13 8.36 -4.85
N ALA A 262 -35.84 7.35 -4.02
CA ALA A 262 -35.35 7.59 -2.67
C ALA A 262 -33.94 8.20 -2.66
N ILE A 263 -33.05 7.76 -3.57
CA ILE A 263 -31.72 8.35 -3.73
C ILE A 263 -31.86 9.81 -4.21
N ASP A 264 -32.67 10.06 -5.24
CA ASP A 264 -32.94 11.41 -5.75
C ASP A 264 -33.50 12.33 -4.65
N GLY A 265 -34.47 11.85 -3.88
CA GLY A 265 -35.03 12.61 -2.76
C GLY A 265 -34.01 12.93 -1.67
N VAL A 266 -33.03 12.05 -1.41
CA VAL A 266 -31.91 12.36 -0.50
C VAL A 266 -30.99 13.41 -1.10
N MET A 267 -30.68 13.33 -2.39
CA MET A 267 -29.83 14.31 -3.07
C MET A 267 -30.45 15.70 -3.07
N ASP A 268 -31.74 15.82 -3.37
CA ASP A 268 -32.46 17.11 -3.37
C ASP A 268 -32.41 17.80 -1.99
N ASN A 269 -32.51 17.02 -0.91
CA ASN A 269 -32.42 17.55 0.46
C ASN A 269 -31.01 18.02 0.86
N LEU A 270 -29.98 17.61 0.11
CA LEU A 270 -28.59 18.00 0.35
C LEU A 270 -28.14 19.15 -0.58
N GLU A 271 -28.95 19.56 -1.54
CA GLU A 271 -28.58 20.56 -2.55
C GLU A 271 -28.18 21.90 -1.90
N ASP A 272 -29.02 22.44 -1.01
CA ASP A 272 -28.74 23.72 -0.34
C ASP A 272 -27.45 23.67 0.49
N GLN A 273 -27.21 22.56 1.19
CA GLN A 273 -26.00 22.37 2.00
C GLN A 273 -24.74 22.30 1.11
N GLU A 274 -24.84 21.64 -0.05
CA GLU A 274 -23.72 21.55 -1.00
C GLU A 274 -23.47 22.88 -1.72
N ILE A 275 -24.52 23.65 -2.02
CA ILE A 275 -24.40 25.03 -2.52
C ILE A 275 -23.68 25.90 -1.50
N GLU A 276 -24.11 25.87 -0.23
CA GLU A 276 -23.47 26.63 0.86
C GLU A 276 -21.99 26.25 0.98
N ARG A 277 -21.69 24.94 1.01
CA ARG A 277 -20.31 24.44 1.11
C ARG A 277 -19.43 24.91 -0.05
N ARG A 278 -19.94 24.88 -1.29
CA ARG A 278 -19.26 25.37 -2.49
C ARG A 278 -19.04 26.87 -2.47
N ALA A 279 -20.05 27.63 -2.05
CA ALA A 279 -19.96 29.08 -1.92
C ALA A 279 -18.89 29.46 -0.90
N LEU A 280 -18.86 28.82 0.27
CA LEU A 280 -17.86 29.04 1.32
C LEU A 280 -16.44 28.74 0.84
N LEU A 281 -16.23 27.65 0.08
CA LEU A 281 -14.91 27.33 -0.49
C LEU A 281 -14.47 28.34 -1.56
N THR A 282 -15.38 28.78 -2.42
CA THR A 282 -15.06 29.68 -3.54
C THR A 282 -14.80 31.11 -3.06
N LEU A 283 -15.63 31.59 -2.14
CA LEU A 283 -15.56 32.95 -1.62
C LEU A 283 -14.56 33.05 -0.46
N GLY A 284 -14.26 31.93 0.21
CA GLY A 284 -13.48 31.87 1.43
C GLY A 284 -14.25 32.39 2.65
N THR A 285 -13.61 32.33 3.82
CA THR A 285 -14.15 32.90 5.05
C THR A 285 -13.29 34.10 5.48
N ALA A 286 -13.92 35.24 5.75
CA ALA A 286 -13.23 36.35 6.40
C ALA A 286 -13.42 36.24 7.92
N THR A 287 -12.33 36.05 8.66
CA THR A 287 -12.35 36.02 10.13
C THR A 287 -11.63 37.24 10.68
N PHE A 288 -12.34 38.06 11.45
CA PHE A 288 -11.73 39.18 12.15
C PHE A 288 -11.01 38.69 13.42
N ARG A 289 -9.68 38.87 13.48
CA ARG A 289 -8.86 38.60 14.68
C ARG A 289 -8.26 39.91 15.19
N PRO A 290 -8.79 40.51 16.27
CA PRO A 290 -8.32 41.81 16.76
C PRO A 290 -6.87 41.72 17.28
N GLN A 291 -6.07 42.75 16.99
CA GLN A 291 -4.68 42.85 17.45
C GLN A 291 -4.46 44.01 18.42
N SER A 292 -3.45 43.90 19.26
CA SER A 292 -3.00 44.98 20.15
C SER A 292 -2.49 46.18 19.33
N PRO A 293 -2.75 47.44 19.77
CA PRO A 293 -3.42 47.84 21.01
C PRO A 293 -4.96 47.92 20.89
N VAL A 294 -5.65 47.64 22.01
CA VAL A 294 -7.13 47.57 22.12
C VAL A 294 -7.84 48.85 21.64
N GLY A 295 -7.23 50.02 21.84
CA GLY A 295 -7.79 51.30 21.38
C GLY A 295 -7.86 51.48 19.86
N ALA A 296 -7.21 50.60 19.08
CA ALA A 296 -7.24 50.62 17.62
C ALA A 296 -8.24 49.62 17.02
N ILE A 297 -8.95 48.82 17.83
CA ILE A 297 -9.85 47.76 17.34
C ILE A 297 -10.96 48.31 16.43
N SER A 298 -11.55 49.46 16.75
CA SER A 298 -12.60 50.06 15.90
C SER A 298 -12.08 50.42 14.50
N LYS A 299 -10.83 50.86 14.38
CA LYS A 299 -10.18 51.13 13.08
C LYS A 299 -9.82 49.83 12.36
N GLN A 300 -9.33 48.82 13.08
CA GLN A 300 -9.05 47.49 12.53
C GLN A 300 -10.32 46.83 11.98
N PHE A 301 -11.44 46.97 12.70
CA PHE A 301 -12.74 46.43 12.30
C PHE A 301 -13.31 47.14 11.08
N ALA A 302 -13.21 48.48 11.01
CA ALA A 302 -13.62 49.23 9.82
C ALA A 302 -12.83 48.80 8.57
N SER A 303 -11.50 48.65 8.68
CA SER A 303 -10.66 48.16 7.58
C SER A 303 -10.96 46.70 7.20
N PHE A 304 -11.27 45.85 8.18
CA PHE A 304 -11.73 44.48 7.92
C PHE A 304 -13.06 44.46 7.16
N LEU A 305 -14.04 45.27 7.57
CA LEU A 305 -15.33 45.38 6.89
C LEU A 305 -15.17 45.89 5.46
N GLU A 306 -14.30 46.87 5.22
CA GLU A 306 -14.00 47.39 3.89
C GLU A 306 -13.40 46.29 2.99
N ASN A 307 -12.44 45.53 3.49
CA ASN A 307 -11.84 44.39 2.77
C ASN A 307 -12.83 43.25 2.53
N ALA A 308 -13.66 42.91 3.52
CA ALA A 308 -14.70 41.89 3.39
C ALA A 308 -15.77 42.33 2.37
N THR A 309 -16.17 43.60 2.40
CA THR A 309 -17.13 44.15 1.43
C THR A 309 -16.51 44.19 0.02
N ALA A 310 -15.22 44.47 -0.13
CA ALA A 310 -14.55 44.35 -1.43
C ALA A 310 -14.43 42.88 -1.90
N GLN A 311 -14.26 41.92 -0.99
CA GLN A 311 -14.15 40.50 -1.29
C GLN A 311 -15.51 39.86 -1.65
N PHE A 312 -16.60 40.28 -1.00
CA PHE A 312 -17.92 39.65 -1.12
C PHE A 312 -19.01 40.57 -1.72
N GLY A 313 -18.76 41.86 -1.90
CA GLY A 313 -19.79 42.89 -2.09
C GLY A 313 -20.04 43.36 -3.52
N GLU A 314 -19.37 42.82 -4.53
CA GLU A 314 -19.73 43.07 -5.93
C GLU A 314 -20.01 41.75 -6.67
N GLU A 315 -21.17 41.72 -7.35
CA GLU A 315 -21.67 40.74 -8.32
C GLU A 315 -20.59 39.89 -9.04
N LYS A 316 -20.03 38.89 -8.37
CA LYS A 316 -19.45 37.70 -9.02
C LYS A 316 -20.47 36.55 -9.11
N SER A 317 -21.76 36.87 -9.07
CA SER A 317 -22.87 35.91 -9.14
C SER A 317 -23.39 35.66 -10.55
N THR A 318 -22.81 36.26 -11.60
CA THR A 318 -23.36 36.23 -12.97
C THR A 318 -22.69 35.28 -13.97
N GLU A 319 -21.73 34.45 -13.56
CA GLU A 319 -21.32 33.28 -14.36
C GLU A 319 -21.83 31.96 -13.77
N HIS A 320 -23.16 31.87 -13.66
CA HIS A 320 -23.81 30.56 -13.57
C HIS A 320 -23.77 29.91 -14.95
N VAL A 321 -22.71 29.15 -15.25
CA VAL A 321 -22.60 28.35 -16.48
C VAL A 321 -23.65 27.23 -16.42
N PRO A 322 -24.74 27.25 -17.23
CA PRO A 322 -25.81 26.26 -17.15
C PRO A 322 -25.51 24.97 -17.93
N GLU A 323 -24.26 24.66 -18.26
CA GLU A 323 -23.95 23.59 -19.22
C GLU A 323 -23.76 22.17 -18.64
N ARG A 324 -23.79 21.96 -17.32
CA ARG A 324 -23.57 20.60 -16.77
C ARG A 324 -24.81 19.77 -16.47
N ARG A 325 -26.02 20.27 -16.77
CA ARG A 325 -27.25 19.45 -16.65
C ARG A 325 -27.39 18.35 -17.71
N LYS A 326 -26.61 18.37 -18.80
CA LYS A 326 -26.75 17.41 -19.90
C LYS A 326 -25.78 16.21 -19.86
N SER A 327 -24.76 16.21 -19.00
CA SER A 327 -23.77 15.11 -18.99
C SER A 327 -24.10 13.97 -18.02
N TRP A 328 -24.98 14.17 -17.03
CA TRP A 328 -25.36 13.11 -16.09
C TRP A 328 -26.30 12.06 -16.70
N HIS A 329 -27.16 12.44 -17.66
CA HIS A 329 -28.12 11.51 -18.28
C HIS A 329 -27.61 10.76 -19.53
N ARG A 330 -26.33 10.89 -19.92
CA ARG A 330 -25.85 10.32 -21.20
C ARG A 330 -24.62 9.42 -21.16
N SER A 331 -24.04 9.10 -20.00
CA SER A 331 -22.88 8.18 -19.96
C SER A 331 -23.21 6.71 -19.67
N ASN A 332 -24.46 6.32 -19.44
CA ASN A 332 -24.86 4.89 -19.30
C ASN A 332 -25.35 4.27 -20.62
N LYS A 333 -24.67 4.56 -21.73
CA LYS A 333 -24.73 3.73 -22.94
C LYS A 333 -23.36 3.70 -23.61
N VAL A 334 -22.46 2.88 -23.09
CA VAL A 334 -21.45 2.21 -23.91
C VAL A 334 -21.36 0.76 -23.46
N SER A 335 -21.61 -0.09 -24.45
CA SER A 335 -21.41 -1.55 -24.56
C SER A 335 -20.16 -2.12 -23.92
#